data_AF-A0A7S2KLW7-F1
#
_entry.id   AF-A0A7S2KLW7-F1
#
_cell.length_a   1.000
_cell.length_b   1.000
_cell.length_c   1.000
_cell.angle_alpha   90.00
_cell.angle_beta   90.00
_cell.angle_gamma   90.00
#
_symmetry.space_group_name_H-M   'P 1'
#
loop_
_entity.id
_entity.type
_entity.pdbx_description
1 polymer ?
#
loop_
_entity_poly.entity_id
_entity_poly.type
_entity_poly.pdbx_seq_one_letter_code
_entity_poly.pdbx_strand_id
1 'polypeptide(L)'
;TSPSLAPVLVDESFAETSQDAKDLSLVHAWTTWNIPKPPRACCNFHAYVYSTERCLLALVQKPCFPSFGPLGNAQCGACGCVVEYPTELDAGDGDEVECDICLEKRVRPVAQGEARGPGR
;
A
#
# COMPACT_ATOMS: atom_id res chain seq x y z
N THR A 1 -29.66 20.52 1.08
CA THR A 1 -28.73 19.74 0.24
C THR A 1 -28.10 18.69 1.11
N SER A 2 -28.32 17.40 0.83
CA SER A 2 -27.68 16.34 1.60
C SER A 2 -26.17 16.35 1.31
N PRO A 3 -25.31 16.22 2.32
CA PRO A 3 -23.87 16.14 2.09
C PRO A 3 -23.56 14.90 1.23
N SER A 4 -22.68 15.07 0.25
CA SER A 4 -22.15 13.99 -0.58
C SER A 4 -21.49 12.93 0.30
N LEU A 5 -21.89 11.66 0.17
CA LEU A 5 -21.36 10.51 0.90
C LEU A 5 -20.06 9.96 0.28
N ALA A 6 -19.31 10.80 -0.44
CA ALA A 6 -18.06 10.34 -1.04
C ALA A 6 -17.12 9.85 0.08
N PRO A 7 -16.53 8.65 -0.05
CA PRO A 7 -15.62 8.12 0.95
C PRO A 7 -14.39 9.04 1.06
N VAL A 8 -14.01 9.34 2.30
CA VAL A 8 -12.80 10.12 2.62
C VAL A 8 -11.61 9.17 2.61
N LEU A 9 -10.52 9.57 1.97
CA LEU A 9 -9.27 8.80 1.94
C LEU A 9 -8.58 8.87 3.31
N VAL A 10 -7.84 7.82 3.66
CA VAL A 10 -7.10 7.75 4.93
C VAL A 10 -6.04 8.86 5.03
N ASP A 11 -5.40 9.18 3.90
CA ASP A 11 -4.53 10.34 3.74
C ASP A 11 -4.91 11.08 2.45
N GLU A 12 -5.40 12.32 2.61
CA GLU A 12 -5.91 13.15 1.52
C GLU A 12 -4.80 13.71 0.61
N SER A 13 -3.53 13.52 0.98
CA SER A 13 -2.37 13.91 0.17
C SER A 13 -2.16 12.99 -1.04
N PHE A 14 -2.79 11.81 -1.03
CA PHE A 14 -2.65 10.77 -2.04
C PHE A 14 -3.96 10.53 -2.79
N ALA A 15 -3.87 10.11 -4.05
CA ALA A 15 -4.99 9.56 -4.79
C ALA A 15 -5.33 8.14 -4.30
N GLU A 16 -6.52 7.63 -4.63
CA GLU A 16 -6.86 6.24 -4.35
C GLU A 16 -5.97 5.26 -5.15
N THR A 17 -5.41 4.26 -4.47
CA THR A 17 -4.73 3.11 -5.13
C THR A 17 -5.74 2.25 -5.89
N SER A 18 -5.42 1.88 -7.14
CA SER A 18 -6.32 1.08 -7.97
C SER A 18 -6.55 -0.32 -7.38
N GLN A 19 -7.68 -0.95 -7.75
CA GLN A 19 -7.98 -2.30 -7.27
C GLN A 19 -6.93 -3.31 -7.74
N ASP A 20 -6.53 -3.27 -9.02
CA ASP A 20 -5.49 -4.14 -9.57
C ASP A 20 -4.18 -4.01 -8.80
N ALA A 21 -3.83 -2.80 -8.36
CA ALA A 21 -2.63 -2.56 -7.58
C ALA A 21 -2.74 -3.11 -6.15
N LYS A 22 -3.93 -3.05 -5.52
CA LYS A 22 -4.19 -3.70 -4.22
C LYS A 22 -4.05 -5.23 -4.34
N ASP A 23 -4.57 -5.81 -5.42
CA ASP A 23 -4.46 -7.25 -5.67
C ASP A 23 -3.01 -7.68 -5.95
N LEU A 24 -2.29 -6.93 -6.79
CA LEU A 24 -0.86 -7.16 -7.05
C LEU A 24 -0.01 -7.02 -5.79
N SER A 25 -0.32 -6.03 -4.93
CA SER A 25 0.36 -5.86 -3.63
C SER A 25 0.21 -7.08 -2.73
N LEU A 26 -0.98 -7.70 -2.70
CA LEU A 26 -1.19 -8.95 -1.97
C LEU A 26 -0.40 -10.11 -2.57
N VAL A 27 -0.41 -10.25 -3.90
CA VAL A 27 0.38 -11.28 -4.59
C VAL A 27 1.87 -11.10 -4.31
N HIS A 28 2.37 -9.87 -4.37
CA HIS A 28 3.75 -9.54 -4.04
C HIS A 28 4.08 -9.95 -2.60
N ALA A 29 3.23 -9.60 -1.63
CA ALA A 29 3.41 -10.02 -0.25
C ALA A 29 3.45 -11.55 -0.09
N TRP A 30 2.56 -12.29 -0.78
CA TRP A 30 2.53 -13.75 -0.74
C TRP A 30 3.81 -14.41 -1.25
N THR A 31 4.56 -13.78 -2.15
CA THR A 31 5.85 -14.32 -2.62
C THR A 31 6.91 -14.42 -1.52
N THR A 32 6.73 -13.68 -0.42
CA THR A 32 7.67 -13.64 0.72
C THR A 32 7.21 -14.51 1.90
N TRP A 33 6.00 -15.06 1.84
CA TRP A 33 5.43 -15.84 2.92
C TRP A 33 5.65 -17.33 2.67
N ASN A 34 6.01 -18.07 3.71
CA ASN A 34 6.04 -19.53 3.66
C ASN A 34 4.91 -20.06 4.55
N ILE A 35 3.83 -20.55 3.93
CA ILE A 35 2.61 -20.97 4.63
C ILE A 35 2.31 -22.45 4.47
N PRO A 36 1.62 -23.08 5.44
CA PRO A 36 1.08 -24.42 5.25
C PRO A 36 -0.12 -24.38 4.28
N LYS A 37 -0.20 -25.37 3.37
CA LYS A 37 -1.37 -25.57 2.52
C LYS A 37 -2.46 -26.32 3.30
N PRO A 38 -3.61 -25.70 3.62
CA PRO A 38 -4.67 -26.39 4.35
C PRO A 38 -5.39 -27.40 3.44
N PRO A 39 -5.97 -28.49 4.00
CA PRO A 39 -6.65 -29.52 3.21
C PRO A 39 -7.80 -28.99 2.32
N ARG A 40 -8.45 -27.90 2.74
CA ARG A 40 -9.54 -27.25 1.99
C ARG A 40 -9.08 -26.39 0.81
N ALA A 41 -7.78 -26.18 0.62
CA ALA A 41 -7.24 -25.41 -0.50
C ALA A 41 -7.02 -26.27 -1.74
N CYS A 42 -7.72 -25.97 -2.82
CA CYS A 42 -7.55 -26.68 -4.09
C CYS A 42 -6.19 -26.40 -4.75
N CYS A 43 -5.56 -25.25 -4.48
CA CYS A 43 -4.25 -24.87 -5.02
C CYS A 43 -3.46 -23.97 -4.05
N ASN A 44 -2.23 -23.61 -4.41
CA ASN A 44 -1.37 -22.76 -3.58
C ASN A 44 -1.93 -21.34 -3.47
N PHE A 45 -2.48 -20.80 -4.56
CA PHE A 45 -3.15 -19.48 -4.55
C PHE A 45 -4.27 -19.44 -3.49
N HIS A 46 -5.18 -20.41 -3.50
CA HIS A 46 -6.26 -20.45 -2.50
C HIS A 46 -5.75 -20.73 -1.08
N ALA A 47 -4.57 -21.36 -0.90
CA ALA A 47 -3.93 -21.46 0.41
C ALA A 47 -3.51 -20.08 0.94
N TYR A 48 -2.91 -19.23 0.09
CA TYR A 48 -2.57 -17.86 0.46
C TYR A 48 -3.80 -17.01 0.75
N VAL A 49 -4.85 -17.10 -0.07
CA VAL A 49 -6.12 -16.41 0.18
C VAL A 49 -6.67 -16.76 1.57
N TYR A 50 -6.75 -18.05 1.92
CA TYR A 50 -7.22 -18.46 3.25
C TYR A 50 -6.29 -18.04 4.39
N SER A 51 -4.97 -17.99 4.14
CA SER A 51 -4.01 -17.51 5.14
C SER A 51 -4.19 -16.01 5.38
N THR A 52 -4.32 -15.21 4.32
CA THR A 52 -4.56 -13.77 4.40
C THR A 52 -5.88 -13.46 5.10
N GLU A 53 -6.97 -14.14 4.76
CA GLU A 53 -8.26 -13.98 5.44
C GLU A 53 -8.12 -14.18 6.96
N ARG A 54 -7.41 -15.23 7.40
CA ARG A 54 -7.14 -15.49 8.82
C ARG A 54 -6.31 -14.38 9.46
N CYS A 55 -5.29 -13.87 8.79
CA CYS A 55 -4.49 -12.75 9.27
C CYS A 55 -5.34 -11.49 9.45
N LEU A 56 -6.20 -11.17 8.48
CA LEU A 56 -7.11 -10.01 8.55
C LEU A 56 -8.09 -10.13 9.72
N LEU A 57 -8.71 -11.30 9.89
CA LEU A 57 -9.59 -11.56 11.03
C LEU A 57 -8.86 -11.40 12.37
N ALA A 58 -7.61 -11.84 12.47
CA ALA A 58 -6.79 -11.67 13.67
C ALA A 58 -6.40 -10.20 13.90
N LEU A 59 -6.12 -9.42 12.85
CA LEU A 59 -5.77 -8.00 12.94
C LEU A 59 -6.96 -7.14 13.38
N VAL A 60 -8.17 -7.45 12.92
CA VAL A 60 -9.40 -6.73 13.32
C VAL A 60 -9.68 -6.86 14.83
N GLN A 61 -9.20 -7.94 15.47
CA GLN A 61 -9.36 -8.14 16.91
C GLN A 61 -8.29 -7.42 17.75
N LYS A 62 -7.31 -6.76 17.13
CA LYS A 62 -6.28 -6.00 17.85
C LYS A 62 -6.83 -4.64 18.29
N PRO A 63 -6.27 -4.03 19.37
CA PRO A 63 -6.57 -2.64 19.71
C PRO A 63 -6.34 -1.71 18.52
N CYS A 64 -7.13 -0.64 18.43
CA CYS A 64 -6.96 0.38 17.40
C CYS A 64 -5.54 0.95 17.43
N PHE A 65 -4.97 1.21 16.24
CA PHE A 65 -3.67 1.86 16.08
C PHE A 65 -3.89 3.18 15.31
N PRO A 66 -4.15 4.31 16.01
CA PRO A 66 -4.59 5.56 15.37
C PRO A 66 -3.59 6.17 14.38
N SER A 67 -2.31 5.83 14.51
CA SER A 67 -1.25 6.27 13.60
C SER A 67 -1.01 5.31 12.43
N PHE A 68 -1.89 4.32 12.22
CA PHE A 68 -1.81 3.44 11.06
C PHE A 68 -2.26 4.20 9.80
N GLY A 69 -1.43 4.18 8.77
CA GLY A 69 -1.69 4.86 7.50
C GLY A 69 -0.72 4.42 6.41
N PRO A 70 -0.86 4.95 5.18
CA PRO A 70 0.11 4.72 4.13
C PRO A 70 1.50 5.23 4.58
N LEU A 71 2.55 4.47 4.24
CA LEU A 71 3.94 4.85 4.48
C LEU A 71 4.57 5.15 3.12
N GLY A 72 5.13 6.35 2.99
CA GLY A 72 5.83 6.80 1.80
C GLY A 72 5.71 8.31 1.60
N ASN A 73 6.59 8.85 0.78
CA ASN A 73 6.63 10.27 0.42
C ASN A 73 6.32 10.48 -1.08
N ALA A 74 5.92 9.44 -1.80
CA ALA A 74 5.61 9.49 -3.22
C ALA A 74 4.44 8.58 -3.60
N GLN A 75 3.92 8.81 -4.81
CA GLN A 75 2.86 8.00 -5.37
C GLN A 75 3.17 7.63 -6.82
N CYS A 76 2.91 6.37 -7.18
CA CYS A 76 2.94 5.96 -8.58
C CYS A 76 1.75 6.55 -9.33
N GLY A 77 2.01 7.34 -10.36
CA GLY A 77 0.97 7.92 -11.22
C GLY A 77 0.26 6.93 -12.15
N ALA A 78 0.71 5.67 -12.22
CA ALA A 78 0.05 4.62 -13.00
C ALA A 78 -0.97 3.83 -12.17
N CYS A 79 -0.58 3.41 -10.96
CA CYS A 79 -1.37 2.47 -10.15
C CYS A 79 -1.88 3.06 -8.83
N GLY A 80 -1.39 4.24 -8.44
CA GLY A 80 -1.77 4.92 -7.20
C GLY A 80 -1.17 4.32 -5.94
N CYS A 81 -0.23 3.37 -6.03
CA CYS A 81 0.50 2.89 -4.84
C CYS A 81 1.35 4.00 -4.24
N VAL A 82 1.28 4.13 -2.91
CA VAL A 82 2.19 4.96 -2.13
C VAL A 82 3.51 4.20 -1.96
N VAL A 83 4.62 4.87 -2.24
CA VAL A 83 5.96 4.27 -2.23
C VAL A 83 6.96 5.24 -1.58
N GLU A 84 8.10 4.70 -1.15
CA GLU A 84 9.23 5.53 -0.72
C GLU A 84 10.02 6.01 -1.94
N TYR A 85 10.27 7.30 -2.00
CA TYR A 85 11.12 7.95 -3.01
C TYR A 85 12.48 8.22 -2.39
N PRO A 86 13.57 7.75 -3.03
CA PRO A 86 14.93 7.98 -2.55
C PRO A 86 15.20 9.47 -2.36
N THR A 87 15.89 9.82 -1.28
CA THR A 87 16.34 11.21 -1.08
C THR A 87 17.46 11.54 -2.05
N GLU A 88 17.73 12.82 -2.29
CA GLU A 88 18.81 13.28 -3.20
C GLU A 88 20.20 12.72 -2.83
N LEU A 89 20.39 12.26 -1.59
CA LEU A 89 21.62 11.60 -1.14
C LEU A 89 21.77 10.17 -1.69
N ASP A 90 20.66 9.53 -2.04
CA ASP A 90 20.59 8.16 -2.54
C ASP A 90 20.31 8.09 -4.05
N ALA A 91 19.85 9.20 -4.64
CA ALA A 91 19.59 9.31 -6.06
C ALA A 91 20.89 9.52 -6.84
N GLY A 92 21.35 8.47 -7.54
CA GLY A 92 22.28 8.66 -8.65
C GLY A 92 21.68 9.67 -9.64
N ASP A 93 22.56 10.45 -10.30
CA ASP A 93 22.18 11.57 -11.16
C ASP A 93 21.23 11.09 -12.29
N GLY A 94 19.91 11.25 -12.09
CA GLY A 94 18.88 11.02 -13.10
C GLY A 94 18.13 9.68 -13.12
N ASP A 95 18.22 8.84 -12.09
CA ASP A 95 17.49 7.56 -12.11
C ASP A 95 15.97 7.73 -11.90
N GLU A 96 15.19 7.31 -12.89
CA GLU A 96 13.74 7.21 -12.80
C GLU A 96 13.35 6.09 -11.81
N VAL A 97 12.66 6.45 -10.73
CA VAL A 97 12.18 5.48 -9.72
C VAL A 97 11.04 4.64 -10.30
N GLU A 98 11.23 3.32 -10.28
CA GLU A 98 10.25 2.32 -10.68
C GLU A 98 9.33 1.95 -9.51
N CYS A 99 8.05 1.72 -9.78
CA CYS A 99 7.12 1.26 -8.76
C CYS A 99 7.26 -0.25 -8.52
N ASP A 100 7.51 -0.68 -7.28
CA ASP A 100 7.66 -2.09 -6.91
C ASP A 100 6.43 -2.98 -7.17
N ILE A 101 5.26 -2.36 -7.40
CA ILE A 101 3.98 -3.08 -7.59
C ILE A 101 3.65 -3.25 -9.07
N CYS A 102 3.69 -2.18 -9.87
CA CYS A 102 3.30 -2.23 -11.29
C CYS A 102 4.48 -2.07 -12.27
N LEU A 103 5.70 -1.85 -11.77
CA LEU A 103 6.93 -1.69 -12.53
C LEU A 103 6.95 -0.47 -13.49
N GLU A 104 6.02 0.48 -13.32
CA GLU A 104 6.01 1.72 -14.09
C GLU A 104 6.93 2.77 -13.48
N LYS A 105 7.68 3.47 -14.33
CA LYS A 105 8.58 4.59 -13.99
C LYS A 105 7.86 5.92 -13.88
N ARG A 106 6.73 5.90 -13.16
CA ARG A 106 5.83 7.07 -13.00
C ARG A 106 5.66 7.45 -11.54
N VAL A 107 6.65 7.15 -10.70
CA VAL A 107 6.65 7.55 -9.30
C VAL A 107 6.95 9.05 -9.20
N ARG A 108 6.10 9.77 -8.47
CA ARG A 108 6.25 11.21 -8.24
C ARG A 108 6.26 11.49 -6.74
N PRO A 109 7.24 12.26 -6.23
CA PRO A 109 7.19 12.73 -4.85
C PRO A 109 5.93 13.57 -4.65
N VAL A 110 5.25 13.34 -3.54
CA VAL A 110 4.16 14.20 -3.11
C VAL A 110 4.81 15.42 -2.47
N ALA A 111 4.43 16.62 -2.91
CA ALA A 111 4.91 17.85 -2.31
C ALA A 111 4.58 17.79 -0.81
N GLN A 112 5.61 17.75 0.03
CA GLN A 112 5.43 17.84 1.48
C GLN A 112 4.85 19.23 1.76
N GLY A 113 3.52 19.33 1.84
CA GLY A 113 2.89 20.46 2.49
C GLY A 113 3.48 20.55 3.89
N GLU A 114 4.07 21.71 4.20
CA GLU A 114 4.77 22.05 5.45
C GLU A 114 4.42 21.10 6.60
N ALA A 115 5.41 20.31 7.01
CA ALA A 115 5.33 19.30 8.07
C ALA A 115 4.29 19.69 9.13
N ARG A 116 3.13 19.01 9.14
CA ARG A 116 2.31 18.96 10.34
C ARG A 116 3.18 18.28 11.38
N GLY A 117 3.76 19.10 12.25
CA GLY A 117 4.63 18.65 13.33
C GLY A 117 3.97 17.55 14.16
N PRO A 118 4.75 16.77 14.91
CA PRO A 118 4.25 15.61 15.64
C PRO A 118 3.09 16.05 16.55
N GLY A 119 1.87 15.63 16.20
CA GLY A 119 0.73 15.71 17.08
C GLY A 119 1.03 14.89 18.33
N ARG A 120 1.23 15.59 19.44
CA ARG A 120 1.37 15.01 20.78
C ARG A 120 0.08 14.33 21.22
#